data_AF-A0ABD4W1C4-F1
#
_entry.id   AF-A0ABD4W1C4-F1
#
_cell.length_a   1.000
_cell.length_b   1.000
_cell.length_c   1.000
_cell.angle_alpha   90.00
_cell.angle_beta   90.00
_cell.angle_gamma   90.00
#
_symmetry.space_group_name_H-M   'P 1'
#
loop_
_entity.id
_entity.type
_entity.pdbx_description
1 polymer ?
#
loop_
_entity_poly.entity_id
_entity_poly.type
_entity_poly.pdbx_seq_one_letter_code
_entity_poly.pdbx_strand_id
1 'polypeptide(L)'
;MDKHKGEPSVGALIDSDDLKYINDLYGHDAGDAVLKTFAKVLEDNFGQLGKVCRNGRDEFAVFLKRTTMTEGRAIFKKLFRQKLTFSYQGKDYPYTISLGFAVYPDQGASREELLNKADTALYAVKMTGKGTMAAYHPDMVKEGRAQLGFNLRDLAVNLPGAFFIYRADDRKILFANRELLRITECSSMEVFIEFIGRKVKGLIAPEDYAEAVESCDQQVGNSDDTVAHMVKNPYFGEIYYVILSPKPDQK
;
A
#
# COMPACT_ATOMS: atom_id res chain seq x y z
N MET A 1 26.92 -2.05 -4.66
CA MET A 1 26.85 -2.98 -3.52
C MET A 1 28.18 -3.70 -3.30
N ASP A 2 29.03 -3.86 -4.33
CA ASP A 2 30.35 -4.51 -4.19
C ASP A 2 31.31 -3.87 -3.16
N LYS A 3 31.19 -2.57 -2.89
CA LYS A 3 32.00 -1.87 -1.86
C LYS A 3 31.53 -2.09 -0.41
N HIS A 4 30.36 -2.72 -0.19
CA HIS A 4 29.73 -2.89 1.14
C HIS A 4 29.23 -4.32 1.35
N LYS A 5 29.94 -5.31 0.79
CA LYS A 5 29.51 -6.71 0.79
C LYS A 5 29.39 -7.24 2.23
N GLY A 6 28.20 -7.67 2.63
CA GLY A 6 27.89 -8.16 3.97
C GLY A 6 27.57 -7.10 5.04
N GLU A 7 27.74 -5.80 4.77
CA GLU A 7 27.33 -4.75 5.71
C GLU A 7 25.83 -4.45 5.54
N PRO A 8 25.01 -4.45 6.63
CA PRO A 8 23.59 -4.19 6.50
C PRO A 8 23.33 -2.83 5.87
N SER A 9 22.41 -2.74 4.91
CA SER A 9 22.08 -1.50 4.20
C SER A 9 20.60 -1.46 3.84
N VAL A 10 20.03 -0.27 3.66
CA VAL A 10 18.60 -0.10 3.35
C VAL A 10 18.42 0.49 1.97
N GLY A 11 17.58 -0.14 1.15
CA GLY A 11 17.06 0.45 -0.10
C GLY A 11 15.60 0.83 0.09
N ALA A 12 15.23 2.05 -0.29
CA ALA A 12 13.86 2.56 -0.17
C ALA A 12 13.41 3.26 -1.45
N LEU A 13 12.10 3.19 -1.71
CA LEU A 13 11.39 4.00 -2.69
C LEU A 13 10.35 4.85 -1.98
N ILE A 14 10.28 6.12 -2.39
CA ILE A 14 9.46 7.14 -1.77
C ILE A 14 8.75 7.94 -2.86
N ASP A 15 7.45 8.06 -2.74
CA ASP A 15 6.60 8.68 -3.75
C ASP A 15 5.73 9.77 -3.09
N SER A 16 5.71 10.95 -3.71
CA SER A 16 4.85 12.07 -3.30
C SER A 16 3.38 11.74 -3.58
N ASP A 17 2.56 11.73 -2.54
CA ASP A 17 1.15 11.38 -2.71
C ASP A 17 0.40 12.47 -3.48
N ASP A 18 -0.33 12.03 -4.50
CA ASP A 18 -1.31 12.84 -5.23
C ASP A 18 -0.70 14.01 -6.01
N LEU A 19 0.57 13.89 -6.45
CA LEU A 19 1.21 14.88 -7.31
C LEU A 19 0.39 15.18 -8.58
N LYS A 20 -0.26 14.17 -9.18
CA LYS A 20 -1.16 14.39 -10.32
C LYS A 20 -2.33 15.32 -9.94
N TYR A 21 -2.97 15.08 -8.81
CA TYR A 21 -4.08 15.93 -8.35
C TYR A 21 -3.61 17.36 -8.07
N ILE A 22 -2.43 17.54 -7.50
CA ILE A 22 -1.80 18.85 -7.30
C ILE A 22 -1.58 19.56 -8.65
N ASN A 23 -1.05 18.84 -9.65
CA ASN A 23 -0.87 19.36 -11.00
C ASN A 23 -2.19 19.76 -11.65
N ASP A 24 -3.22 18.92 -11.52
CA ASP A 24 -4.54 19.16 -12.11
C ASP A 24 -5.23 20.38 -11.45
N LEU A 25 -5.01 20.60 -10.15
CA LEU A 25 -5.65 21.68 -9.39
C LEU A 25 -4.89 23.01 -9.46
N TYR A 26 -3.56 22.98 -9.43
CA TYR A 26 -2.72 24.18 -9.27
C TYR A 26 -1.77 24.43 -10.45
N GLY A 27 -1.72 23.52 -11.43
CA GLY A 27 -0.83 23.58 -12.58
C GLY A 27 0.53 22.91 -12.32
N HIS A 28 1.26 22.67 -13.41
CA HIS A 28 2.57 21.99 -13.36
C HIS A 28 3.63 22.72 -12.53
N ASP A 29 3.58 24.06 -12.45
CA ASP A 29 4.49 24.85 -11.63
C ASP A 29 4.39 24.48 -10.13
N ALA A 30 3.18 24.16 -9.66
CA ALA A 30 2.96 23.70 -8.30
C ALA A 30 3.54 22.30 -8.06
N GLY A 31 3.35 21.37 -9.00
CA GLY A 31 3.97 20.05 -8.91
C GLY A 31 5.50 20.11 -8.96
N ASP A 32 6.07 21.01 -9.76
CA ASP A 32 7.50 21.27 -9.77
C ASP A 32 8.00 21.81 -8.43
N ALA A 33 7.21 22.68 -7.77
CA ALA A 33 7.53 23.16 -6.42
C ALA A 33 7.50 22.02 -5.39
N VAL A 34 6.53 21.10 -5.49
CA VAL A 34 6.49 19.87 -4.67
C VAL A 34 7.76 19.05 -4.87
N LEU A 35 8.12 18.74 -6.12
CA LEU A 35 9.27 17.91 -6.45
C LEU A 35 10.60 18.52 -5.97
N LYS A 36 10.79 19.84 -6.14
CA LYS A 36 11.97 20.56 -5.67
C LYS A 36 12.08 20.53 -4.14
N THR A 37 10.97 20.81 -3.46
CA THR A 37 10.91 20.81 -2.00
C THR A 37 11.14 19.40 -1.45
N PHE A 38 10.52 18.41 -2.08
CA PHE A 38 10.66 17.02 -1.70
C PHE A 38 12.10 16.52 -1.88
N ALA A 39 12.75 16.84 -3.00
CA ALA A 39 14.16 16.52 -3.21
C ALA A 39 15.05 17.13 -2.12
N LYS A 40 14.79 18.38 -1.72
CA LYS A 40 15.54 19.06 -0.66
C LYS A 40 15.33 18.40 0.70
N VAL A 41 14.09 18.06 1.05
CA VAL A 41 13.76 17.32 2.27
C VAL A 41 14.49 15.98 2.33
N LEU A 42 14.50 15.22 1.23
CA LEU A 42 15.18 13.94 1.17
C LEU A 42 16.70 14.09 1.32
N GLU A 43 17.29 15.08 0.65
CA GLU A 43 18.73 15.34 0.74
C GLU A 43 19.14 15.75 2.16
N ASP A 44 18.35 16.60 2.82
CA ASP A 44 18.62 17.05 4.20
C ASP A 44 18.50 15.92 5.22
N ASN A 45 17.58 14.98 5.00
CA ASN A 45 17.38 13.85 5.91
C ASN A 45 18.35 12.69 5.64
N PHE A 46 18.76 12.47 4.39
CA PHE A 46 19.43 11.22 3.99
C PHE A 46 20.78 11.41 3.27
N GLY A 47 21.11 12.61 2.80
CA GLY A 47 22.30 12.87 1.98
C GLY A 47 23.61 12.47 2.67
N GLN A 48 23.73 12.70 3.98
CA GLN A 48 24.91 12.29 4.75
C GLN A 48 24.96 10.79 5.08
N LEU A 49 23.80 10.13 5.09
CA LEU A 49 23.67 8.71 5.46
C LEU A 49 23.86 7.78 4.25
N GLY A 50 23.75 8.31 3.04
CA GLY A 50 23.49 7.47 1.89
C GLY A 50 23.57 8.17 0.54
N LYS A 51 22.65 7.78 -0.34
CA LYS A 51 22.42 8.42 -1.63
C LYS A 51 20.92 8.62 -1.82
N VAL A 52 20.55 9.76 -2.38
CA VAL A 52 19.19 10.07 -2.84
C VAL A 52 19.25 10.22 -4.35
N CYS A 53 18.30 9.63 -5.07
CA CYS A 53 18.16 9.85 -6.50
C CYS A 53 16.69 9.89 -6.90
N ARG A 54 16.36 10.74 -7.88
CA ARG A 54 15.03 10.74 -8.49
C ARG A 54 14.94 9.59 -9.49
N ASN A 55 14.02 8.65 -9.28
CA ASN A 55 13.85 7.48 -10.15
C ASN A 55 12.96 7.80 -11.36
N GLY A 56 12.01 8.72 -11.21
CA GLY A 56 11.15 9.22 -12.30
C GLY A 56 9.83 9.76 -11.76
N ARG A 57 9.11 10.59 -12.54
CA ARG A 57 7.85 11.26 -12.12
C ARG A 57 7.95 11.87 -10.70
N ASP A 58 7.20 11.34 -9.76
CA ASP A 58 7.07 11.64 -8.32
C ASP A 58 7.91 10.74 -7.40
N GLU A 59 8.64 9.78 -7.96
CA GLU A 59 9.35 8.75 -7.21
C GLU A 59 10.84 9.05 -7.01
N PHE A 60 11.30 8.87 -5.78
CA PHE A 60 12.68 8.97 -5.35
C PHE A 60 13.14 7.65 -4.73
N ALA A 61 14.37 7.26 -5.02
CA ALA A 61 15.04 6.14 -4.38
C ALA A 61 16.07 6.66 -3.37
N VAL A 62 16.15 5.99 -2.23
CA VAL A 62 17.11 6.27 -1.15
C VAL A 62 17.89 4.99 -0.84
N PHE A 63 19.21 5.10 -0.74
CA PHE A 63 20.08 4.00 -0.31
C PHE A 63 20.90 4.42 0.90
N LEU A 64 20.60 3.86 2.07
CA LEU A 64 21.31 4.10 3.33
C LEU A 64 22.36 3.01 3.53
N LYS A 65 23.62 3.42 3.74
CA LYS A 65 24.73 2.50 3.95
C LYS A 65 24.83 2.13 5.42
N ARG A 66 25.33 0.93 5.74
CA ARG A 66 25.63 0.52 7.13
C ARG A 66 24.45 0.78 8.08
N THR A 67 23.27 0.43 7.61
CA THR A 67 22.00 0.72 8.27
C THR A 67 21.21 -0.58 8.36
N THR A 68 20.88 -0.97 9.59
CA THR A 68 20.01 -2.11 9.88
C THR A 68 18.54 -1.79 9.62
N MET A 69 17.67 -2.82 9.61
CA MET A 69 16.22 -2.66 9.53
C MET A 69 15.68 -1.68 10.58
N THR A 70 16.12 -1.84 11.83
CA THR A 70 15.64 -1.03 12.97
C THR A 70 16.07 0.42 12.84
N GLU A 71 17.33 0.66 12.47
CA GLU A 71 17.86 2.01 12.25
C GLU A 71 17.17 2.69 11.07
N GLY A 72 17.02 2.00 9.94
CA GLY A 72 16.31 2.50 8.77
C GLY A 72 14.88 2.90 9.11
N ARG A 73 14.14 2.02 9.82
CA ARG A 73 12.79 2.33 10.30
C ARG A 73 12.77 3.56 11.21
N ALA A 74 13.74 3.71 12.11
CA ALA A 74 13.82 4.87 13.00
C ALA A 74 14.13 6.17 12.23
N ILE A 75 15.03 6.12 11.25
CA ILE A 75 15.36 7.22 10.34
C ILE A 75 14.11 7.66 9.57
N PHE A 76 13.38 6.73 8.95
CA PHE A 76 12.16 7.06 8.23
C PHE A 76 11.05 7.58 9.16
N LYS A 77 10.89 7.04 10.38
CA LYS A 77 9.96 7.62 11.37
C LYS A 77 10.24 9.10 11.66
N LYS A 78 11.50 9.54 11.63
CA LYS A 78 11.84 10.97 11.81
C LYS A 78 11.35 11.81 10.63
N LEU A 79 11.43 11.30 9.39
CA LEU A 79 10.86 11.97 8.22
C LEU A 79 9.34 12.12 8.36
N PHE A 80 8.62 11.05 8.72
CA PHE A 80 7.15 11.08 8.86
C PHE A 80 6.63 11.93 10.02
N ARG A 81 7.50 12.38 10.95
CA ARG A 81 7.15 13.34 11.99
C ARG A 81 7.23 14.80 11.52
N GLN A 82 7.88 15.05 10.38
CA GLN A 82 7.99 16.39 9.81
C GLN A 82 6.69 16.75 9.11
N LYS A 83 6.26 18.01 9.27
CA LYS A 83 5.18 18.56 8.45
C LYS A 83 5.75 18.88 7.08
N LEU A 84 5.39 18.08 6.08
CA LEU A 84 5.81 18.31 4.70
C LEU A 84 4.89 19.33 4.04
N THR A 85 5.47 20.44 3.59
CA THR A 85 4.76 21.50 2.88
C THR A 85 5.51 21.90 1.62
N PHE A 86 4.80 22.45 0.64
CA PHE A 86 5.38 23.14 -0.51
C PHE A 86 4.79 24.55 -0.60
N SER A 87 5.61 25.52 -0.99
CA SER A 87 5.17 26.90 -1.17
C SER A 87 4.72 27.13 -2.61
N TYR A 88 3.51 27.65 -2.79
CA TYR A 88 2.97 28.04 -4.09
C TYR A 88 2.15 29.33 -3.95
N GLN A 89 2.41 30.31 -4.82
CA GLN A 89 1.74 31.63 -4.79
C GLN A 89 1.72 32.31 -3.41
N GLY A 90 2.83 32.21 -2.66
CA GLY A 90 2.98 32.82 -1.34
C GLY A 90 2.21 32.12 -0.20
N LYS A 91 1.70 30.91 -0.43
CA LYS A 91 1.04 30.07 0.58
C LYS A 91 1.71 28.71 0.67
N ASP A 92 1.68 28.12 1.86
CA ASP A 92 2.19 26.77 2.10
C ASP A 92 1.06 25.75 2.10
N TYR A 93 1.22 24.71 1.31
CA TYR A 93 0.25 23.62 1.17
C TYR A 93 0.86 22.31 1.70
N PRO A 94 0.14 21.56 2.54
CA PRO A 94 0.62 20.26 3.01
C PRO A 94 0.55 19.22 1.89
N TYR A 95 1.47 18.27 1.91
CA TYR A 95 1.38 17.05 1.11
C TYR A 95 1.89 15.86 1.93
N THR A 96 1.55 14.64 1.51
CA THR A 96 2.02 13.42 2.16
C THR A 96 2.92 12.62 1.23
N ILE A 97 3.61 11.64 1.80
CA ILE A 97 4.47 10.72 1.07
C ILE A 97 4.14 9.28 1.47
N SER A 98 4.40 8.37 0.56
CA SER A 98 4.35 6.93 0.82
C SER A 98 5.75 6.35 0.64
N LEU A 99 6.15 5.42 1.52
CA LEU A 99 7.50 4.85 1.52
C LEU A 99 7.48 3.34 1.64
N GLY A 100 8.18 2.65 0.74
CA GLY A 100 8.50 1.23 0.88
C GLY A 100 10.00 1.02 1.00
N PHE A 101 10.45 0.09 1.84
CA PHE A 101 11.88 -0.19 1.98
C PHE A 101 12.21 -1.67 2.22
N ALA A 102 13.42 -2.06 1.86
CA ALA A 102 13.96 -3.41 2.05
C ALA A 102 15.42 -3.35 2.51
N VAL A 103 15.91 -4.45 3.09
CA VAL A 103 17.21 -4.51 3.78
C VAL A 103 18.15 -5.51 3.11
N TYR A 104 19.36 -5.07 2.82
CA TYR A 104 20.49 -5.88 2.40
C TYR A 104 21.24 -6.41 3.62
N PRO A 105 21.78 -7.64 3.59
CA PRO A 105 21.59 -8.68 2.58
C PRO A 105 20.32 -9.51 2.76
N ASP A 106 19.61 -9.34 3.88
CA ASP A 106 18.53 -10.25 4.33
C ASP A 106 17.36 -10.38 3.34
N GLN A 107 17.06 -9.32 2.57
CA GLN A 107 15.89 -9.24 1.69
C GLN A 107 16.26 -9.06 0.21
N GLY A 108 17.55 -9.21 -0.13
CA GLY A 108 18.03 -9.13 -1.51
C GLY A 108 19.54 -8.97 -1.58
N ALA A 109 20.17 -9.64 -2.54
CA ALA A 109 21.63 -9.62 -2.75
C ALA A 109 22.07 -8.62 -3.83
N SER A 110 21.13 -8.08 -4.61
CA SER A 110 21.38 -7.13 -5.70
C SER A 110 20.56 -5.84 -5.53
N ARG A 111 20.98 -4.79 -6.24
CA ARG A 111 20.27 -3.49 -6.25
C ARG A 111 18.85 -3.67 -6.77
N GLU A 112 18.71 -4.48 -7.81
CA GLU A 112 17.43 -4.76 -8.46
C GLU A 112 16.47 -5.49 -7.54
N GLU A 113 16.94 -6.52 -6.83
CA GLU A 113 16.13 -7.23 -5.83
C GLU A 113 15.65 -6.29 -4.72
N LEU A 114 16.56 -5.49 -4.15
CA LEU A 114 16.23 -4.52 -3.10
C LEU A 114 15.17 -3.52 -3.56
N LEU A 115 15.35 -2.92 -4.74
CA LEU A 115 14.40 -1.96 -5.28
C LEU A 115 13.06 -2.62 -5.59
N ASN A 116 13.04 -3.84 -6.14
CA ASN A 116 11.80 -4.57 -6.40
C ASN A 116 11.04 -4.92 -5.10
N LYS A 117 11.76 -5.26 -4.03
CA LYS A 117 11.16 -5.47 -2.70
C LYS A 117 10.65 -4.17 -2.07
N ALA A 118 11.42 -3.09 -2.17
CA ALA A 118 11.00 -1.76 -1.72
C ALA A 118 9.75 -1.27 -2.47
N ASP A 119 9.68 -1.52 -3.77
CA ASP A 119 8.55 -1.20 -4.65
C ASP A 119 7.29 -2.00 -4.28
N THR A 120 7.47 -3.29 -3.96
CA THR A 120 6.38 -4.14 -3.43
C THR A 120 5.82 -3.57 -2.12
N ALA A 121 6.69 -3.13 -1.21
CA ALA A 121 6.28 -2.50 0.04
C ALA A 121 5.61 -1.14 -0.18
N LEU A 122 6.14 -0.33 -1.11
CA LEU A 122 5.58 0.97 -1.48
C LEU A 122 4.17 0.80 -2.06
N TYR A 123 3.98 -0.19 -2.94
CA TYR A 123 2.69 -0.54 -3.47
C TYR A 123 1.69 -0.89 -2.37
N ALA A 124 2.07 -1.74 -1.40
CA ALA A 124 1.22 -2.08 -0.26
C ALA A 124 0.79 -0.83 0.52
N VAL A 125 1.70 0.12 0.77
CA VAL A 125 1.39 1.41 1.40
C VAL A 125 0.38 2.23 0.60
N LYS A 126 0.56 2.30 -0.73
CA LYS A 126 -0.35 3.03 -1.62
C LYS A 126 -1.75 2.42 -1.61
N MET A 127 -1.86 1.10 -1.44
CA MET A 127 -3.13 0.40 -1.31
C MET A 127 -3.79 0.66 0.05
N THR A 128 -3.03 0.69 1.14
CA THR A 128 -3.56 0.88 2.51
C THR A 128 -3.90 2.33 2.90
N GLY A 129 -4.02 3.23 1.92
CA GLY A 129 -4.46 4.61 2.16
C GLY A 129 -3.37 5.68 2.19
N LYS A 130 -2.12 5.34 1.83
CA LYS A 130 -0.99 6.29 1.68
C LYS A 130 -0.56 6.96 2.99
N GLY A 131 0.35 7.94 2.91
CA GLY A 131 0.77 8.75 4.05
C GLY A 131 1.52 7.99 5.14
N THR A 132 2.05 6.80 4.83
CA THR A 132 2.77 5.95 5.78
C THR A 132 3.95 5.24 5.12
N MET A 133 4.59 4.35 5.87
CA MET A 133 5.70 3.54 5.39
C MET A 133 5.54 2.06 5.73
N ALA A 134 6.13 1.20 4.91
CA ALA A 134 6.21 -0.23 5.18
C ALA A 134 7.60 -0.79 4.87
N ALA A 135 8.06 -1.72 5.72
CA ALA A 135 9.19 -2.59 5.40
C ALA A 135 8.67 -3.75 4.55
N TYR A 136 9.46 -4.21 3.59
CA TYR A 136 9.11 -5.39 2.81
C TYR A 136 8.90 -6.60 3.73
N HIS A 137 7.82 -7.34 3.47
CA HIS A 137 7.54 -8.62 4.06
C HIS A 137 7.28 -9.66 2.97
N PRO A 138 7.76 -10.93 3.10
CA PRO A 138 7.55 -11.98 2.10
C PRO A 138 6.09 -12.22 1.70
N ASP A 139 5.14 -11.93 2.60
CA ASP A 139 3.70 -12.05 2.34
C ASP A 139 3.13 -10.93 1.45
N MET A 140 3.87 -9.85 1.23
CA MET A 140 3.43 -8.76 0.35
C MET A 140 3.52 -9.19 -1.11
N VAL A 141 2.42 -9.02 -1.82
CA VAL A 141 2.33 -9.33 -3.24
C VAL A 141 2.15 -8.01 -3.99
N LYS A 142 3.10 -7.68 -4.86
CA LYS A 142 2.91 -6.64 -5.86
C LYS A 142 2.10 -7.26 -6.99
N GLU A 143 0.78 -7.20 -6.89
CA GLU A 143 -0.07 -7.64 -7.98
C GLU A 143 0.24 -6.77 -9.19
N GLY A 144 0.88 -7.37 -10.20
CA GLY A 144 1.36 -6.65 -11.36
C GLY A 144 0.18 -6.10 -12.13
N ARG A 145 -0.15 -4.82 -11.93
CA ARG A 145 -1.15 -4.04 -12.69
C ARG A 145 -2.24 -4.94 -13.29
N ALA A 146 -2.92 -5.73 -12.47
CA ALA A 146 -4.08 -6.45 -12.95
C ALA A 146 -5.02 -5.36 -13.43
N GLN A 147 -5.18 -5.26 -14.75
CA GLN A 147 -6.09 -4.39 -15.44
C GLN A 147 -7.50 -4.79 -15.01
N LEU A 148 -7.91 -4.39 -13.82
CA LEU A 148 -9.27 -4.57 -13.33
C LEU A 148 -10.25 -3.63 -14.06
N GLY A 149 -9.80 -2.85 -15.07
CA GLY A 149 -10.62 -1.87 -15.80
C GLY A 149 -11.11 -0.70 -14.93
N PHE A 150 -10.96 -0.81 -13.61
CA PHE A 150 -11.36 0.14 -12.60
C PHE A 150 -10.22 0.28 -11.58
N ASN A 151 -9.91 1.51 -11.19
CA ASN A 151 -8.88 1.77 -10.21
C ASN A 151 -9.38 1.24 -8.86
N LEU A 152 -8.70 0.25 -8.26
CA LEU A 152 -9.02 -0.26 -6.92
C LEU A 152 -9.12 0.86 -5.87
N ARG A 153 -8.38 1.95 -6.10
CA ARG A 153 -8.45 3.18 -5.32
C ARG A 153 -9.82 3.85 -5.40
N ASP A 154 -10.47 3.84 -6.56
CA ASP A 154 -11.80 4.46 -6.75
C ASP A 154 -12.88 3.65 -6.02
N LEU A 155 -12.73 2.32 -5.95
CA LEU A 155 -13.58 1.46 -5.12
C LEU A 155 -13.31 1.68 -3.62
N ALA A 156 -12.05 1.74 -3.21
CA ALA A 156 -11.66 1.91 -1.80
C ALA A 156 -12.07 3.26 -1.19
N VAL A 157 -12.08 4.32 -1.99
CA VAL A 157 -12.41 5.67 -1.54
C VAL A 157 -13.91 5.97 -1.64
N ASN A 158 -14.63 5.41 -2.63
CA ASN A 158 -16.01 5.77 -2.89
C ASN A 158 -17.06 4.71 -2.47
N LEU A 159 -16.66 3.53 -1.99
CA LEU A 159 -17.60 2.58 -1.40
C LEU A 159 -17.87 2.92 0.08
N PRO A 160 -19.10 3.37 0.42
CA PRO A 160 -19.50 3.49 1.81
C PRO A 160 -19.72 2.08 2.38
N GLY A 161 -18.68 1.49 2.97
CA GLY A 161 -18.78 0.18 3.60
C GLY A 161 -17.43 -0.48 3.88
N ALA A 162 -17.41 -1.41 4.82
CA ALA A 162 -16.24 -2.25 5.08
C ALA A 162 -16.12 -3.32 3.99
N PHE A 163 -14.95 -3.45 3.36
CA PHE A 163 -14.71 -4.52 2.39
C PHE A 163 -13.24 -4.99 2.42
N PHE A 164 -13.04 -6.19 1.89
CA PHE A 164 -11.74 -6.80 1.70
C PHE A 164 -11.66 -7.47 0.33
N ILE A 165 -10.44 -7.73 -0.13
CA ILE A 165 -10.15 -8.46 -1.35
C ILE A 165 -9.35 -9.69 -0.94
N TYR A 166 -9.71 -10.84 -1.48
CA TYR A 166 -9.01 -12.09 -1.22
C TYR A 166 -8.75 -12.84 -2.52
N ARG A 167 -7.75 -13.71 -2.50
CA ARG A 167 -7.43 -14.59 -3.61
C ARG A 167 -8.21 -15.90 -3.48
N ALA A 168 -8.96 -16.27 -4.51
CA ALA A 168 -9.91 -17.39 -4.43
C ALA A 168 -9.25 -18.78 -4.31
N ASP A 169 -8.04 -18.94 -4.86
CA ASP A 169 -7.28 -20.20 -4.88
C ASP A 169 -6.89 -20.69 -3.47
N ASP A 170 -6.37 -19.80 -2.63
CA ASP A 170 -5.88 -20.09 -1.28
C ASP A 170 -6.65 -19.38 -0.18
N ARG A 171 -7.66 -18.60 -0.56
CA ARG A 171 -8.52 -17.80 0.32
C ARG A 171 -7.74 -16.82 1.20
N LYS A 172 -6.57 -16.35 0.72
CA LYS A 172 -5.74 -15.36 1.42
C LYS A 172 -6.26 -13.95 1.19
N ILE A 173 -6.35 -13.18 2.27
CA ILE A 173 -6.76 -11.77 2.18
C ILE A 173 -5.56 -10.94 1.69
N LEU A 174 -5.83 -10.13 0.67
CA LEU A 174 -4.87 -9.28 -0.03
C LEU A 174 -5.00 -7.81 0.41
N PHE A 175 -6.23 -7.39 0.74
CA PHE A 175 -6.53 -6.01 1.09
C PHE A 175 -7.75 -5.92 2.00
N ALA A 176 -7.76 -4.94 2.90
CA ALA A 176 -8.94 -4.49 3.64
C ALA A 176 -8.95 -2.97 3.63
N ASN A 177 -10.12 -2.38 3.41
CA ASN A 177 -10.23 -0.92 3.44
C ASN A 177 -10.21 -0.38 4.88
N ARG A 178 -9.99 0.93 5.02
CA ARG A 178 -9.89 1.59 6.33
C ARG A 178 -11.13 1.41 7.19
N GLU A 179 -12.31 1.32 6.57
CA GLU A 179 -13.55 1.12 7.29
C GLU A 179 -13.62 -0.26 7.94
N LEU A 180 -13.15 -1.31 7.25
CA LEU A 180 -13.03 -2.65 7.85
C LEU A 180 -12.06 -2.64 9.02
N LEU A 181 -10.89 -2.01 8.88
CA LEU A 181 -9.93 -1.89 9.98
C LEU A 181 -10.51 -1.14 11.19
N ARG A 182 -11.33 -0.10 10.94
CA ARG A 182 -11.98 0.69 11.98
C ARG A 182 -12.97 -0.15 12.78
N ILE A 183 -13.86 -0.90 12.11
CA ILE A 183 -14.90 -1.70 12.78
C ILE A 183 -14.32 -2.93 13.49
N THR A 184 -13.19 -3.46 13.03
CA THR A 184 -12.47 -4.55 13.72
C THR A 184 -11.42 -4.05 14.71
N GLU A 185 -11.40 -2.74 14.99
CA GLU A 185 -10.46 -2.11 15.93
C GLU A 185 -8.97 -2.41 15.63
N CYS A 186 -8.66 -2.72 14.37
CA CYS A 186 -7.32 -3.06 13.93
C CYS A 186 -6.55 -1.80 13.53
N SER A 187 -5.38 -1.59 14.15
CA SER A 187 -4.55 -0.40 13.88
C SER A 187 -3.84 -0.44 12.52
N SER A 188 -3.72 -1.61 11.90
CA SER A 188 -3.12 -1.79 10.58
C SER A 188 -3.63 -3.05 9.89
N MET A 189 -3.37 -3.16 8.59
CA MET A 189 -3.61 -4.38 7.81
C MET A 189 -2.84 -5.59 8.37
N GLU A 190 -1.64 -5.38 8.90
CA GLU A 190 -0.80 -6.44 9.48
C GLU A 190 -1.47 -7.04 10.73
N VAL A 191 -1.93 -6.15 11.63
CA VAL A 191 -2.68 -6.54 12.85
C VAL A 191 -3.98 -7.24 12.48
N PHE A 192 -4.70 -6.74 11.47
CA PHE A 192 -5.93 -7.36 10.98
C PHE A 192 -5.70 -8.77 10.42
N ILE A 193 -4.66 -8.95 9.58
CA ILE A 193 -4.30 -10.25 9.02
C ILE A 193 -3.93 -11.27 10.11
N GLU A 194 -3.26 -10.82 11.17
CA GLU A 194 -2.94 -11.65 12.33
C GLU A 194 -4.21 -12.02 13.11
N PHE A 195 -5.06 -11.03 13.40
CA PHE A 195 -6.33 -11.20 14.10
C PHE A 195 -7.24 -12.26 13.45
N ILE A 196 -7.32 -12.27 12.11
CA ILE A 196 -8.19 -13.19 11.35
C ILE A 196 -7.47 -14.47 10.88
N GLY A 197 -6.21 -14.70 11.26
CA GLY A 197 -5.48 -15.91 10.87
C GLY A 197 -5.23 -16.04 9.35
N ARG A 198 -5.04 -14.92 8.66
CA ARG A 198 -4.66 -14.80 7.23
C ARG A 198 -5.67 -15.31 6.18
N LYS A 199 -6.77 -15.92 6.59
CA LYS A 199 -7.75 -16.56 5.71
C LYS A 199 -9.12 -15.92 5.87
N VAL A 200 -9.92 -15.91 4.80
CA VAL A 200 -11.33 -15.47 4.84
C VAL A 200 -12.13 -16.21 5.92
N LYS A 201 -11.81 -17.48 6.19
CA LYS A 201 -12.45 -18.27 7.24
C LYS A 201 -12.36 -17.62 8.63
N GLY A 202 -11.32 -16.84 8.92
CA GLY A 202 -11.22 -16.14 10.20
C GLY A 202 -12.10 -14.89 10.33
N LEU A 203 -12.82 -14.50 9.26
CA LEU A 203 -13.82 -13.43 9.28
C LEU A 203 -15.26 -13.94 9.43
N ILE A 204 -15.47 -15.25 9.35
CA ILE A 204 -16.80 -15.85 9.45
C ILE A 204 -16.88 -16.52 10.83
N ALA A 205 -18.02 -16.40 11.51
CA ALA A 205 -18.23 -17.12 12.76
C ALA A 205 -18.30 -18.63 12.46
N PRO A 206 -17.73 -19.50 13.32
CA PRO A 206 -17.72 -20.95 13.07
C PRO A 206 -19.08 -21.58 12.78
N GLU A 207 -20.11 -21.08 13.44
CA GLU A 207 -21.51 -21.45 13.28
C GLU A 207 -22.07 -21.12 11.88
N ASP A 208 -21.57 -20.05 11.25
CA ASP A 208 -22.06 -19.57 9.95
C ASP A 208 -21.27 -20.14 8.76
N TYR A 209 -20.28 -21.02 9.02
CA TYR A 209 -19.40 -21.55 7.97
C TYR A 209 -20.13 -22.36 6.90
N ALA A 210 -21.07 -23.21 7.30
CA ALA A 210 -21.78 -24.07 6.35
C ALA A 210 -22.61 -23.22 5.37
N GLU A 211 -23.35 -22.25 5.89
CA GLU A 211 -24.17 -21.32 5.11
C GLU A 211 -23.33 -20.40 4.22
N ALA A 212 -22.23 -19.85 4.74
CA ALA A 212 -21.36 -18.98 3.97
C ALA A 212 -20.63 -19.71 2.84
N VAL A 213 -20.25 -20.98 3.03
CA VAL A 213 -19.63 -21.81 1.98
C VAL A 213 -20.66 -22.17 0.91
N GLU A 214 -21.85 -22.59 1.31
CA GLU A 214 -22.94 -22.94 0.39
C GLU A 214 -23.39 -21.73 -0.43
N SER A 215 -23.48 -20.56 0.19
CA SER A 215 -23.76 -19.28 -0.48
C SER A 215 -22.67 -18.89 -1.47
N CYS A 216 -21.38 -19.07 -1.12
CA CYS A 216 -20.28 -18.83 -2.04
C CYS A 216 -20.31 -19.78 -3.25
N ASP A 217 -20.58 -21.07 -3.03
CA ASP A 217 -20.62 -22.08 -4.10
C ASP A 217 -21.82 -21.89 -5.03
N GLN A 218 -22.96 -21.40 -4.52
CA GLN A 218 -24.15 -21.05 -5.31
C GLN A 218 -23.98 -19.73 -6.11
N GLN A 219 -23.22 -18.77 -5.58
CA GLN A 219 -22.93 -17.48 -6.24
C GLN A 219 -21.99 -17.60 -7.46
N VAL A 220 -21.31 -18.73 -7.63
CA VAL A 220 -20.59 -19.06 -8.88
C VAL A 220 -21.56 -19.37 -10.03
N GLY A 221 -22.84 -19.64 -9.73
CA GLY A 221 -23.84 -20.13 -10.69
C GLY A 221 -25.00 -19.19 -11.03
N ASN A 222 -25.37 -18.21 -10.21
CA ASN A 222 -26.51 -17.34 -10.48
C ASN A 222 -26.30 -15.93 -9.91
N SER A 223 -26.29 -14.92 -10.80
CA SER A 223 -26.53 -13.53 -10.42
C SER A 223 -28.02 -13.35 -10.13
N ASP A 224 -28.39 -12.79 -8.98
CA ASP A 224 -29.39 -11.71 -8.99
C ASP A 224 -29.69 -10.94 -7.69
N ASP A 225 -29.21 -11.30 -6.49
CA ASP A 225 -29.62 -10.50 -5.29
C ASP A 225 -28.57 -10.28 -4.19
N THR A 226 -27.29 -10.29 -4.54
CA THR A 226 -26.23 -9.71 -3.69
C THR A 226 -25.19 -9.16 -4.64
N VAL A 227 -24.85 -7.86 -4.57
CA VAL A 227 -23.93 -7.24 -5.53
C VAL A 227 -22.49 -7.66 -5.20
N ALA A 228 -22.18 -8.93 -5.45
CA ALA A 228 -20.84 -9.43 -5.69
C ALA A 228 -20.58 -9.25 -7.18
N HIS A 229 -19.75 -8.28 -7.58
CA HIS A 229 -19.37 -8.24 -8.99
C HIS A 229 -18.24 -9.24 -9.23
N MET A 230 -18.50 -10.18 -10.13
CA MET A 230 -17.50 -11.07 -10.69
C MET A 230 -16.75 -10.33 -11.80
N VAL A 231 -15.41 -10.27 -11.72
CA VAL A 231 -14.58 -9.83 -12.85
C VAL A 231 -13.70 -11.00 -13.28
N LYS A 232 -13.94 -11.51 -14.50
CA LYS A 232 -13.08 -12.53 -15.11
C LYS A 232 -11.78 -11.90 -15.55
N ASN A 233 -10.68 -12.29 -14.92
CA ASN A 233 -9.35 -11.79 -15.23
C ASN A 233 -8.52 -12.88 -15.94
N PRO A 234 -8.01 -12.62 -17.16
CA PRO A 234 -7.29 -13.63 -17.95
C PRO A 234 -5.96 -14.10 -17.36
N TYR A 235 -5.45 -13.45 -16.30
CA TYR A 235 -4.19 -13.81 -15.64
C TYR A 235 -4.37 -14.40 -14.23
N PHE A 236 -5.51 -14.16 -13.59
CA PHE A 236 -5.76 -14.53 -12.18
C PHE A 236 -6.99 -15.43 -11.99
N GLY A 237 -7.69 -15.78 -13.07
CA GLY A 237 -8.92 -16.56 -12.99
C GLY A 237 -10.12 -15.70 -12.56
N GLU A 238 -11.11 -16.35 -11.94
CA GLU A 238 -12.33 -15.71 -11.44
C GLU A 238 -12.03 -14.99 -10.11
N ILE A 239 -12.13 -13.65 -10.11
CA ILE A 239 -11.93 -12.82 -8.92
C ILE A 239 -13.30 -12.47 -8.35
N TYR A 240 -13.51 -12.78 -7.06
CA TYR A 240 -14.73 -12.51 -6.31
C TYR A 240 -14.47 -11.41 -5.28
N TYR A 241 -15.37 -10.42 -5.17
CA TYR A 241 -15.37 -9.48 -4.06
C TYR A 241 -16.76 -9.37 -3.45
N VAL A 242 -16.80 -9.22 -2.12
CA VAL A 242 -18.04 -9.10 -1.35
C VAL A 242 -18.13 -7.67 -0.83
N ILE A 243 -19.16 -6.94 -1.27
CA ILE A 243 -19.55 -5.66 -0.65
C ILE A 243 -20.50 -6.00 0.49
N LEU A 244 -20.05 -5.86 1.74
CA LEU A 244 -20.94 -5.96 2.90
C LEU A 244 -21.67 -4.63 3.05
N SER A 245 -22.95 -4.60 2.70
CA SER A 245 -23.83 -3.46 3.00
C SER A 245 -24.43 -3.64 4.41
N PRO A 246 -24.52 -2.58 5.25
CA PRO A 246 -25.25 -2.68 6.51
C PRO A 246 -26.73 -2.96 6.25
N LYS A 247 -27.33 -3.88 7.02
CA LYS A 247 -28.78 -4.11 6.99
C LYS A 247 -29.49 -2.79 7.31
N PRO A 248 -30.49 -2.34 6.52
CA PRO A 248 -31.34 -1.24 6.94
C PRO A 248 -32.06 -1.63 8.23
N ASP A 249 -32.08 -0.71 9.20
CA ASP A 249 -32.77 -0.90 10.47
C ASP A 249 -34.18 -1.42 10.23
N GLN A 250 -34.47 -2.60 10.79
CA GLN A 250 -35.82 -3.17 10.78
C GLN A 250 -36.70 -2.31 11.69
N LYS A 251 -37.62 -1.56 11.09
CA LYS A 251 -38.79 -1.00 11.78
C LYS A 251 -39.91 -2.03 11.83
#